data_AF-A0A4Z2DEH6-F1
#
_entry.id   AF-A0A4Z2DEH6-F1
#
_cell.length_a   1.000
_cell.length_b   1.000
_cell.length_c   1.000
_cell.angle_alpha   90.00
_cell.angle_beta   90.00
_cell.angle_gamma   90.00
#
_symmetry.space_group_name_H-M   'P 1'
#
loop_
_entity.id
_entity.type
_entity.pdbx_description
1 polymer ?
#
loop_
_entity_poly.entity_id
_entity_poly.type
_entity_poly.pdbx_seq_one_letter_code
_entity_poly.pdbx_strand_id
1 'polypeptide(L)'
;MSPVALHYLNVLIFLLLSPSILAEPPKEWVSQLKEEVTNNLDKINRYQKEVNNSKDTLKQRLGEVISKHPNDKQLIKDYLECIEDCLMGSVGLSETTKVTNEANNIMNEYGITEEIRALPWQTYLGIYNIIYRVKKAKCKQKNCERLTENKQNDLNVVQHFQQEAIKSQVRLNSCILINDVLTDITGTLKHNN
;
A
#
# COMPACT_ATOMS: atom_id res chain seq x y z
N MET A 1 0.80 -14.60 22.18
CA MET A 1 -0.48 -13.85 22.14
C MET A 1 -1.04 -13.92 20.73
N SER A 2 -2.36 -14.07 20.58
CA SER A 2 -3.04 -13.95 19.27
C SER A 2 -2.87 -12.51 18.73
N PRO A 3 -2.72 -12.31 17.40
CA PRO A 3 -2.63 -10.98 16.79
C PRO A 3 -3.80 -10.06 17.16
N VAL A 4 -4.97 -10.67 17.34
CA VAL A 4 -6.20 -10.00 17.78
C VAL A 4 -6.07 -9.48 19.22
N ALA A 5 -5.46 -10.27 20.11
CA ALA A 5 -5.25 -9.89 21.50
C ALA A 5 -4.22 -8.76 21.66
N LEU A 6 -3.22 -8.70 20.77
CA LEU A 6 -2.25 -7.60 20.74
C LEU A 6 -2.89 -6.30 20.23
N HIS A 7 -3.81 -6.39 19.26
CA HIS A 7 -4.57 -5.24 18.77
C HIS A 7 -5.45 -4.63 19.88
N TYR A 8 -6.20 -5.47 20.61
CA TYR A 8 -7.01 -4.99 21.73
C TYR A 8 -6.18 -4.41 22.87
N LEU A 9 -5.00 -4.97 23.17
CA LEU A 9 -4.10 -4.44 24.18
C LEU A 9 -3.57 -3.04 23.79
N ASN A 10 -3.22 -2.84 22.53
CA ASN A 10 -2.79 -1.52 22.03
C ASN A 10 -3.93 -0.50 22.08
N VAL A 11 -5.16 -0.88 21.73
CA VAL A 11 -6.35 -0.02 21.87
C VAL A 11 -6.62 0.34 23.34
N LEU A 12 -6.45 -0.60 24.27
CA LEU A 12 -6.65 -0.36 25.69
C LEU A 12 -5.60 0.59 26.28
N ILE A 13 -4.33 0.47 25.86
CA ILE A 13 -3.24 1.38 26.24
C ILE A 13 -3.53 2.80 25.71
N PHE A 14 -4.08 2.91 24.49
CA PHE A 14 -4.53 4.19 23.90
C PHE A 14 -5.63 4.88 24.72
N LEU A 15 -6.59 4.13 25.24
CA LEU A 15 -7.67 4.65 26.09
C LEU A 15 -7.19 5.06 27.50
N LEU A 16 -6.09 4.47 27.98
CA LEU A 16 -5.55 4.73 29.32
C LEU A 16 -4.54 5.88 29.37
N LEU A 17 -3.91 6.23 28.24
CA LEU A 17 -2.95 7.34 28.14
C LEU A 17 -3.59 8.70 27.81
N SER A 18 -4.90 8.75 27.64
CA SER A 18 -5.64 9.96 27.22
C SER A 18 -6.43 10.61 28.36
N PRO A 19 -5.75 11.28 29.32
CA PRO A 19 -6.38 12.46 29.92
C PRO A 19 -5.53 13.73 30.04
N SER A 20 -4.28 13.80 29.57
CA SER A 20 -3.36 14.86 30.04
C SER A 20 -2.81 15.88 29.03
N ILE A 21 -3.36 16.04 27.83
CA ILE A 21 -2.96 17.14 26.94
C ILE A 21 -4.19 17.98 26.58
N LEU A 22 -4.63 18.81 27.53
CA LEU A 22 -5.74 19.76 27.36
C LEU A 22 -5.21 21.07 26.74
N ALA A 23 -5.25 21.13 25.41
CA ALA A 23 -5.52 22.35 24.68
C ALA A 23 -6.56 21.97 23.61
N GLU A 24 -7.71 22.64 23.58
CA GLU A 24 -8.72 22.39 22.54
C GLU A 24 -8.04 22.50 21.17
N PRO A 25 -8.12 21.46 20.31
CA PRO A 25 -7.57 21.54 18.97
C PRO A 25 -8.27 22.69 18.23
N PRO A 26 -7.53 23.59 17.57
CA PRO A 26 -8.12 24.71 16.85
C PRO A 26 -9.24 24.24 15.92
N LYS A 27 -10.42 24.87 15.95
CA LYS A 27 -11.56 24.51 15.08
C LYS A 27 -11.17 24.49 13.58
N GLU A 28 -10.20 25.30 13.22
CA GLU A 28 -9.60 25.38 11.88
C GLU A 28 -8.91 24.07 11.47
N TRP A 29 -8.24 23.37 12.39
CA TRP A 29 -7.64 22.06 12.13
C TRP A 29 -8.69 20.99 11.84
N VAL A 30 -9.82 21.00 12.55
CA VAL A 30 -10.92 20.05 12.29
C VAL A 30 -11.50 20.26 10.89
N SER A 31 -11.58 21.51 10.42
CA SER A 31 -12.04 21.82 9.05
C SER A 31 -11.03 21.37 8.00
N GLN A 32 -9.74 21.66 8.20
CA GLN A 32 -8.66 21.27 7.28
C GLN A 32 -8.50 19.75 7.18
N LEU A 33 -8.58 19.04 8.32
CA LEU A 33 -8.53 17.57 8.34
C LEU A 33 -9.72 16.94 7.60
N LYS A 34 -10.92 17.52 7.71
CA LYS A 34 -12.09 17.05 6.93
C LYS A 34 -11.91 17.25 5.43
N GLU A 35 -11.33 18.37 5.02
CA GLU A 35 -10.99 18.62 3.63
C GLU A 35 -9.96 17.60 3.14
N GLU A 36 -8.93 17.31 3.93
CA GLU A 36 -7.89 16.33 3.58
C GLU A 36 -8.44 14.90 3.52
N VAL A 37 -9.35 14.51 4.42
CA VAL A 37 -10.10 13.23 4.34
C VAL A 37 -10.93 13.18 3.04
N THR A 38 -11.61 14.27 2.68
CA THR A 38 -12.40 14.33 1.45
C THR A 38 -11.51 14.20 0.21
N ASN A 39 -10.39 14.91 0.18
CA ASN A 39 -9.38 14.83 -0.89
C ASN A 39 -8.78 13.42 -0.99
N ASN A 40 -8.54 12.76 0.14
CA ASN A 40 -8.04 11.39 0.17
C ASN A 40 -9.09 10.37 -0.27
N LEU A 41 -10.37 10.57 0.02
CA LEU A 41 -11.46 9.75 -0.55
C LEU A 41 -11.50 9.85 -2.08
N ASP A 42 -11.32 11.04 -2.64
CA ASP A 42 -11.22 11.23 -4.09
C ASP A 42 -9.96 10.55 -4.66
N LYS A 43 -8.82 10.62 -3.97
CA LYS A 43 -7.60 9.87 -4.35
C LYS A 43 -7.84 8.35 -4.30
N ILE A 44 -8.51 7.82 -3.28
CA ILE A 44 -8.87 6.40 -3.15
C ILE A 44 -9.72 5.96 -4.33
N ASN A 45 -10.75 6.73 -4.69
CA ASN A 45 -11.62 6.42 -5.83
C ASN A 45 -10.84 6.39 -7.15
N ARG A 46 -9.90 7.33 -7.35
CA ARG A 46 -9.00 7.34 -8.51
C ARG A 46 -8.08 6.11 -8.52
N TYR A 47 -7.42 5.80 -7.41
CA TYR A 47 -6.53 4.64 -7.31
C TYR A 47 -7.29 3.31 -7.44
N GLN A 48 -8.54 3.23 -6.98
CA GLN A 48 -9.39 2.07 -7.19
C GLN A 48 -9.67 1.85 -8.69
N LYS A 49 -9.93 2.94 -9.43
CA LYS A 49 -10.09 2.89 -10.89
C LYS A 49 -8.79 2.49 -11.58
N GLU A 50 -7.64 3.03 -11.15
CA GLU A 50 -6.32 2.64 -11.66
C GLU A 50 -6.04 1.16 -11.44
N VAL A 51 -6.32 0.63 -10.24
CA VAL A 51 -6.17 -0.81 -9.93
C VAL A 51 -7.00 -1.67 -10.87
N ASN A 52 -8.27 -1.30 -11.09
CA ASN A 52 -9.16 -2.04 -11.98
C ASN A 52 -8.63 -2.02 -13.43
N ASN A 53 -8.24 -0.84 -13.92
CA ASN A 53 -7.67 -0.68 -15.26
C ASN A 53 -6.37 -1.48 -15.44
N SER A 54 -5.46 -1.44 -14.46
CA SER A 54 -4.20 -2.19 -14.50
C SER A 54 -4.46 -3.70 -14.48
N LYS A 55 -5.43 -4.19 -13.69
CA LYS A 55 -5.82 -5.61 -13.66
C LYS A 55 -6.42 -6.06 -15.00
N ASP A 56 -7.32 -5.27 -15.58
CA ASP A 56 -7.92 -5.58 -16.87
C ASP A 56 -6.89 -5.60 -17.99
N THR A 57 -6.00 -4.61 -18.01
CA THR A 57 -4.91 -4.53 -18.98
C THR A 57 -3.95 -5.72 -18.85
N LEU A 58 -3.55 -6.07 -17.63
CA LEU A 58 -2.70 -7.24 -17.37
C LEU A 58 -3.38 -8.52 -17.87
N LYS A 59 -4.67 -8.70 -17.59
CA LYS A 59 -5.45 -9.87 -18.04
C LYS A 59 -5.51 -9.94 -19.56
N GLN A 60 -5.75 -8.81 -20.23
CA GLN A 60 -5.75 -8.73 -21.69
C GLN A 60 -4.39 -9.12 -22.28
N ARG A 61 -3.31 -8.51 -21.79
CA ARG A 61 -1.95 -8.75 -22.31
C ARG A 61 -1.46 -10.17 -22.05
N LEU A 62 -1.80 -10.73 -20.89
CA LEU A 62 -1.54 -12.13 -20.60
C LEU A 62 -2.29 -13.04 -21.59
N GLY A 63 -3.55 -12.73 -21.91
CA GLY A 63 -4.35 -13.44 -22.91
C GLY A 63 -3.73 -13.40 -24.31
N GLU A 64 -3.23 -12.23 -24.74
CA GLU A 64 -2.53 -12.06 -26.02
C GLU A 64 -1.26 -12.93 -26.07
N VAL A 65 -0.43 -12.93 -25.02
CA VAL A 65 0.81 -13.72 -24.97
C VAL A 65 0.52 -15.23 -24.94
N ILE A 66 -0.47 -15.68 -24.15
CA ILE A 66 -0.89 -17.09 -24.13
C ILE A 66 -1.41 -17.53 -25.49
N SER A 67 -2.15 -16.66 -26.20
CA SER A 67 -2.67 -16.99 -27.54
C SER A 67 -1.57 -17.14 -28.58
N LYS A 68 -0.47 -16.38 -28.46
CA LYS A 68 0.72 -16.54 -29.30
C LYS A 68 1.51 -17.81 -28.99
N HIS A 69 1.49 -18.25 -27.74
CA HIS A 69 2.28 -19.38 -27.23
C HIS A 69 1.41 -20.43 -26.51
N PRO A 70 0.46 -21.09 -27.20
CA PRO A 70 -0.56 -21.93 -26.58
C PRO A 70 0.01 -23.15 -25.85
N ASN A 71 1.12 -23.71 -26.36
CA ASN A 71 1.80 -24.86 -25.76
C ASN A 71 2.61 -24.50 -24.50
N ASP A 72 2.87 -23.21 -24.27
CA ASP A 72 3.67 -22.71 -23.16
C ASP A 72 2.84 -22.05 -22.06
N LYS A 73 1.51 -22.20 -22.12
CA LYS A 73 0.58 -21.55 -21.18
C LYS A 73 0.97 -21.77 -19.71
N GLN A 74 1.35 -22.99 -19.34
CA GLN A 74 1.74 -23.30 -17.96
C GLN A 74 3.09 -22.66 -17.61
N LEU A 75 4.08 -22.75 -18.50
CA LEU A 75 5.38 -22.13 -18.34
C LEU A 75 5.28 -20.61 -18.14
N ILE A 76 4.39 -19.95 -18.89
CA ILE A 76 4.12 -18.50 -18.76
C ILE A 76 3.54 -18.17 -17.40
N LYS A 77 2.58 -18.97 -16.90
CA LYS A 77 2.01 -18.77 -15.55
C LYS A 77 3.06 -18.98 -14.46
N ASP A 78 3.82 -20.07 -14.56
CA ASP A 78 4.87 -20.42 -13.60
C ASP A 78 5.94 -19.31 -13.56
N TYR A 79 6.26 -18.72 -14.70
CA TYR A 79 7.16 -17.56 -14.78
C TYR A 79 6.59 -16.34 -14.05
N LEU A 80 5.33 -15.97 -14.31
CA LEU A 80 4.72 -14.78 -13.71
C LEU A 80 4.56 -14.92 -12.19
N GLU A 81 4.24 -16.12 -11.72
CA GLU A 81 4.26 -16.47 -10.28
C GLU A 81 5.71 -16.40 -9.73
N CYS A 82 6.70 -16.90 -10.48
CA CYS A 82 8.11 -16.86 -10.08
C CYS A 82 8.61 -15.42 -9.90
N ILE A 83 8.27 -14.51 -10.80
CA ILE A 83 8.74 -13.11 -10.70
C ILE A 83 7.92 -12.29 -9.70
N GLU A 84 6.75 -12.75 -9.28
CA GLU A 84 5.83 -11.96 -8.47
C GLU A 84 6.50 -11.48 -7.19
N ASP A 85 7.23 -12.37 -6.51
CA ASP A 85 8.00 -12.03 -5.32
C ASP A 85 9.11 -11.01 -5.60
N CYS A 86 9.73 -11.06 -6.78
CA CYS A 86 10.75 -10.11 -7.22
C CYS A 86 10.15 -8.73 -7.52
N LEU A 87 9.00 -8.68 -8.21
CA LEU A 87 8.31 -7.44 -8.51
C LEU A 87 7.71 -6.82 -7.24
N MET A 88 7.00 -7.61 -6.43
CA MET A 88 6.46 -7.17 -5.14
C MET A 88 7.57 -6.67 -4.22
N GLY A 89 8.71 -7.37 -4.20
CA GLY A 89 9.86 -6.98 -3.41
C GLY A 89 10.54 -5.70 -3.90
N SER A 90 10.70 -5.48 -5.20
CA SER A 90 11.36 -4.28 -5.74
C SER A 90 10.43 -3.07 -5.81
N VAL A 91 9.30 -3.24 -6.50
CA VAL A 91 8.29 -2.20 -6.74
C VAL A 91 7.56 -1.86 -5.46
N GLY A 92 7.14 -2.86 -4.68
CA GLY A 92 6.39 -2.64 -3.44
C GLY A 92 7.17 -1.80 -2.43
N LEU A 93 8.47 -2.09 -2.23
CA LEU A 93 9.38 -1.32 -1.37
C LEU A 93 9.56 0.13 -1.86
N SER A 94 9.74 0.33 -3.17
CA SER A 94 9.87 1.66 -3.76
C SER A 94 8.61 2.49 -3.50
N GLU A 95 7.43 1.94 -3.81
CA GLU A 95 6.18 2.69 -3.68
C GLU A 95 5.79 2.92 -2.20
N THR A 96 6.02 1.95 -1.30
CA THR A 96 5.79 2.18 0.15
C THR A 96 6.68 3.28 0.71
N THR A 97 7.93 3.39 0.25
CA THR A 97 8.83 4.48 0.67
C THR A 97 8.28 5.85 0.23
N LYS A 98 7.81 5.97 -1.02
CA LYS A 98 7.22 7.22 -1.53
C LYS A 98 5.98 7.63 -0.73
N VAL A 99 5.08 6.69 -0.51
CA VAL A 99 3.88 6.89 0.32
C VAL A 99 4.26 7.33 1.73
N THR A 100 5.25 6.67 2.35
CA THR A 100 5.69 7.00 3.71
C THR A 100 6.15 8.46 3.77
N ASN A 101 6.88 8.91 2.75
CA ASN A 101 7.32 10.30 2.66
C ASN A 101 6.15 11.28 2.46
N GLU A 102 5.19 10.95 1.59
CA GLU A 102 3.97 11.78 1.40
C GLU A 102 3.18 11.90 2.70
N ALA A 103 2.95 10.78 3.39
CA ALA A 103 2.29 10.77 4.69
C ALA A 103 3.03 11.61 5.74
N ASN A 104 4.36 11.45 5.84
CA ASN A 104 5.17 12.28 6.74
C ASN A 104 5.07 13.78 6.42
N ASN A 105 5.04 14.15 5.14
CA ASN A 105 4.92 15.54 4.73
C ASN A 105 3.57 16.14 5.17
N ILE A 106 2.47 15.44 4.93
CA ILE A 106 1.13 15.83 5.39
C ILE A 106 1.12 16.01 6.91
N MET A 107 1.67 15.04 7.64
CA MET A 107 1.69 15.09 9.12
C MET A 107 2.52 16.26 9.65
N ASN A 108 3.64 16.58 8.99
CA ASN A 108 4.47 17.73 9.33
C ASN A 108 3.77 19.07 9.04
N GLU A 109 3.08 19.16 7.90
CA GLU A 109 2.34 20.36 7.49
C GLU A 109 1.26 20.74 8.49
N TYR A 110 0.53 19.76 9.03
CA TYR A 110 -0.53 19.97 10.02
C TYR A 110 -0.04 19.98 11.48
N GLY A 111 1.28 20.04 11.71
CA GLY A 111 1.84 20.13 13.07
C GLY A 111 1.53 18.92 13.96
N ILE A 112 1.29 17.76 13.36
CA ILE A 112 0.93 16.54 14.11
C ILE A 112 2.17 16.04 14.87
N THR A 113 2.11 16.06 16.22
CA THR A 113 3.23 15.78 17.13
C THR A 113 3.68 14.31 17.08
N GLU A 114 4.87 14.02 17.59
CA GLU A 114 5.40 12.64 17.61
C GLU A 114 4.49 11.65 18.36
N GLU A 115 3.76 12.08 19.40
CA GLU A 115 2.80 11.20 20.08
C GLU A 115 1.61 10.80 19.19
N ILE A 116 1.16 11.69 18.30
CA ILE A 116 0.10 11.38 17.32
C ILE A 116 0.69 10.64 16.11
N ARG A 117 1.97 10.87 15.75
CA ARG A 117 2.67 10.05 14.74
C ARG A 117 2.83 8.59 15.14
N ALA A 118 2.84 8.29 16.44
CA ALA A 118 2.89 6.94 16.99
C ALA A 118 1.60 6.11 16.73
N LEU A 119 0.59 6.71 16.08
CA LEU A 119 -0.64 6.03 15.63
C LEU A 119 -0.37 4.85 14.67
N PRO A 120 -1.36 3.95 14.48
CA PRO A 120 -1.23 2.68 13.78
C PRO A 120 -0.57 2.72 12.40
N TRP A 121 -0.67 3.82 11.65
CA TRP A 121 -0.21 3.89 10.27
C TRP A 121 1.30 3.64 10.09
N GLN A 122 2.17 4.13 11.00
CA GLN A 122 3.61 3.86 10.93
C GLN A 122 3.89 2.37 11.13
N THR A 123 3.15 1.73 12.04
CA THR A 123 3.21 0.28 12.28
C THR A 123 2.76 -0.48 11.04
N TYR A 124 1.66 -0.06 10.40
CA TYR A 124 1.15 -0.69 9.17
C TYR A 124 2.09 -0.51 7.96
N LEU A 125 2.59 0.69 7.71
CA LEU A 125 3.60 0.92 6.67
C LEU A 125 4.90 0.16 6.98
N GLY A 126 5.26 0.05 8.25
CA GLY A 126 6.34 -0.82 8.73
C GLY A 126 6.11 -2.29 8.39
N ILE A 127 4.91 -2.82 8.63
CA ILE A 127 4.52 -4.20 8.26
C ILE A 127 4.61 -4.41 6.76
N TYR A 128 4.08 -3.50 5.94
CA TYR A 128 4.18 -3.62 4.47
C TYR A 128 5.63 -3.56 4.00
N ASN A 129 6.45 -2.67 4.57
CA ASN A 129 7.89 -2.64 4.31
C ASN A 129 8.55 -3.99 4.66
N ILE A 130 8.21 -4.61 5.78
CA ILE A 130 8.71 -5.93 6.17
C ILE A 130 8.25 -6.99 5.16
N ILE A 131 6.97 -7.01 4.78
CA ILE A 131 6.42 -7.94 3.78
C ILE A 131 7.20 -7.83 2.47
N TYR A 132 7.39 -6.60 1.96
CA TYR A 132 8.12 -6.39 0.71
C TYR A 132 9.61 -6.73 0.84
N ARG A 133 10.25 -6.48 1.99
CA ARG A 133 11.63 -6.96 2.25
C ARG A 133 11.72 -8.48 2.25
N VAL A 134 10.75 -9.17 2.86
CA VAL A 134 10.68 -10.64 2.83
C VAL A 134 10.47 -11.14 1.41
N LYS A 135 9.58 -10.52 0.63
CA LYS A 135 9.36 -10.84 -0.80
C LYS A 135 10.63 -10.64 -1.61
N LYS A 136 11.33 -9.52 -1.42
CA LYS A 136 12.63 -9.23 -2.04
C LYS A 136 13.69 -10.27 -1.67
N ALA A 137 13.74 -10.72 -0.42
CA ALA A 137 14.66 -11.76 0.01
C ALA A 137 14.33 -13.15 -0.56
N LYS A 138 13.04 -13.42 -0.82
CA LYS A 138 12.56 -14.66 -1.46
C LYS A 138 12.71 -14.66 -2.98
N CYS A 139 12.96 -13.50 -3.59
CA CYS A 139 13.15 -13.37 -5.03
C CYS A 139 14.29 -14.27 -5.53
N LYS A 140 13.96 -15.25 -6.37
CA LYS A 140 14.92 -16.16 -7.03
C LYS A 140 15.02 -15.83 -8.52
N GLN A 141 15.37 -14.58 -8.85
CA GLN A 141 15.33 -14.05 -10.23
C GLN A 141 16.05 -14.94 -11.26
N LYS A 142 17.22 -15.50 -10.92
CA LYS A 142 17.98 -16.43 -11.78
C LYS A 142 17.20 -17.69 -12.18
N ASN A 143 16.29 -18.17 -11.32
CA ASN A 143 15.46 -19.33 -11.64
C ASN A 143 14.34 -18.96 -12.61
N CYS A 144 13.83 -17.72 -12.52
CA CYS A 144 12.78 -17.24 -13.41
C CYS A 144 13.32 -16.94 -14.81
N GLU A 145 14.52 -16.35 -14.94
CA GLU A 145 15.16 -16.02 -16.22
C GLU A 145 15.41 -17.27 -17.09
N ARG A 146 15.71 -18.42 -16.47
CA ARG A 146 15.91 -19.71 -17.16
C ARG A 146 14.66 -20.30 -17.78
N LEU A 147 13.47 -19.89 -17.35
CA LEU A 147 12.21 -20.43 -17.86
C LEU A 147 11.89 -19.90 -19.27
N THR A 148 12.55 -18.83 -19.74
CA THR A 148 11.98 -18.00 -20.82
C THR A 148 12.99 -17.47 -21.84
N GLU A 149 14.20 -18.05 -21.94
CA GLU A 149 15.29 -17.59 -22.83
C GLU A 149 14.86 -17.33 -24.31
N ASN A 150 13.78 -17.96 -24.79
CA ASN A 150 13.26 -17.78 -26.16
C ASN A 150 12.00 -16.90 -26.29
N LYS A 151 11.47 -16.33 -25.20
CA LYS A 151 10.19 -15.57 -25.16
C LYS A 151 10.28 -14.22 -24.44
N GLN A 152 11.49 -13.74 -24.22
CA GLN A 152 11.79 -12.59 -23.36
C GLN A 152 10.98 -11.32 -23.72
N ASN A 153 10.84 -11.00 -25.01
CA ASN A 153 10.16 -9.77 -25.44
C ASN A 153 8.65 -9.76 -25.12
N ASP A 154 7.92 -10.83 -25.42
CA ASP A 154 6.49 -10.92 -25.11
C ASP A 154 6.26 -10.93 -23.59
N LEU A 155 7.14 -11.59 -22.83
CA LEU A 155 7.02 -11.67 -21.39
C LEU A 155 7.35 -10.35 -20.70
N ASN A 156 8.35 -9.60 -21.17
CA ASN A 156 8.67 -8.26 -20.67
C ASN A 156 7.44 -7.32 -20.70
N VAL A 157 6.58 -7.46 -21.71
CA VAL A 157 5.32 -6.70 -21.79
C VAL A 157 4.41 -7.07 -20.63
N VAL A 158 4.20 -8.36 -20.36
CA VAL A 158 3.36 -8.82 -19.23
C VAL A 158 3.97 -8.41 -17.89
N GLN A 159 5.29 -8.51 -17.74
CA GLN A 159 6.00 -8.06 -16.54
C GLN A 159 5.77 -6.58 -16.27
N HIS A 160 5.85 -5.73 -17.30
CA HIS A 160 5.59 -4.30 -17.18
C HIS A 160 4.17 -4.04 -16.64
N PHE A 161 3.16 -4.70 -17.19
CA PHE A 161 1.79 -4.52 -16.69
C PHE A 161 1.57 -5.12 -15.29
N GLN A 162 2.31 -6.17 -14.93
CA GLN A 162 2.32 -6.70 -13.57
C GLN A 162 2.95 -5.70 -12.58
N GLN A 163 4.02 -5.00 -12.99
CA GLN A 163 4.59 -3.91 -12.20
C GLN A 163 3.59 -2.78 -11.98
N GLU A 164 2.89 -2.34 -13.03
CA GLU A 164 1.87 -1.28 -12.91
C GLU A 164 0.71 -1.70 -12.01
N ALA A 165 0.24 -2.95 -12.11
CA ALA A 165 -0.79 -3.48 -11.22
C ALA A 165 -0.35 -3.48 -9.74
N ILE A 166 0.91 -3.85 -9.48
CA ILE A 166 1.50 -3.81 -8.13
C ILE A 166 1.58 -2.36 -7.64
N LYS A 167 2.07 -1.42 -8.46
CA LYS A 167 2.15 0.01 -8.09
C LYS A 167 0.78 0.57 -7.71
N SER A 168 -0.22 0.37 -8.57
CA SER A 168 -1.59 0.85 -8.33
C SER A 168 -2.16 0.28 -7.03
N GLN A 169 -1.95 -1.01 -6.77
CA GLN A 169 -2.46 -1.65 -5.54
C GLN A 169 -1.75 -1.14 -4.27
N VAL A 170 -0.43 -0.95 -4.30
CA VAL A 170 0.32 -0.39 -3.16
C VAL A 170 -0.15 1.02 -2.84
N ARG A 171 -0.36 1.86 -3.86
CA ARG A 171 -0.86 3.24 -3.72
C ARG A 171 -2.26 3.27 -3.11
N LEU A 172 -3.17 2.44 -3.62
CA LEU A 172 -4.52 2.31 -3.10
C LEU A 172 -4.52 1.91 -1.62
N ASN A 173 -3.86 0.80 -1.28
CA ASN A 173 -3.82 0.28 0.10
C ASN A 173 -3.28 1.32 1.07
N SER A 174 -2.28 2.07 0.63
CA SER A 174 -1.67 3.11 1.44
C SER A 174 -2.56 4.32 1.65
N CYS A 175 -3.26 4.76 0.60
CA CYS A 175 -4.16 5.91 0.66
C CYS A 175 -5.38 5.59 1.54
N ILE A 176 -5.92 4.38 1.45
CA ILE A 176 -6.97 3.88 2.35
C ILE A 176 -6.50 3.96 3.81
N LEU A 177 -5.31 3.42 4.11
CA LEU A 177 -4.76 3.44 5.45
C LEU A 177 -4.58 4.86 6.02
N ILE A 178 -4.04 5.78 5.23
CA ILE A 178 -3.87 7.18 5.63
C ILE A 178 -5.22 7.81 5.92
N ASN A 179 -6.20 7.58 5.04
CA ASN A 179 -7.54 8.13 5.19
C ASN A 179 -8.26 7.59 6.43
N ASP A 180 -8.12 6.31 6.74
CA ASP A 180 -8.67 5.68 7.95
C ASP A 180 -8.10 6.36 9.22
N VAL A 181 -6.78 6.56 9.27
CA VAL A 181 -6.14 7.25 10.40
C VAL A 181 -6.58 8.71 10.52
N LEU A 182 -6.64 9.46 9.42
CA LEU A 182 -7.13 10.84 9.45
C LEU A 182 -8.59 10.92 9.91
N THR A 183 -9.41 9.94 9.51
CA THR A 183 -10.82 9.83 9.93
C THR A 183 -10.92 9.58 11.43
N ASP A 184 -10.14 8.65 11.98
CA ASP A 184 -10.10 8.34 13.42
C ASP A 184 -9.63 9.54 14.27
N ILE A 185 -8.59 10.24 13.81
CA ILE A 185 -8.12 11.48 14.45
C ILE A 185 -9.25 12.51 14.46
N THR A 186 -9.87 12.75 13.30
CA THR A 186 -10.96 13.73 13.15
C THR A 186 -12.16 13.41 14.06
N GLY A 187 -12.52 12.13 14.18
CA GLY A 187 -13.59 11.66 15.08
C GLY A 187 -13.26 11.90 16.55
N THR A 188 -12.02 11.60 16.97
CA THR A 188 -11.56 11.79 18.34
C THR A 188 -11.56 13.27 18.75
N LEU A 189 -11.10 14.17 17.86
CA LEU A 189 -11.09 15.61 18.11
C LEU A 189 -12.50 16.23 18.23
N LYS A 190 -13.52 15.59 17.63
CA LYS A 190 -14.92 16.03 17.74
C LYS A 190 -15.55 15.68 19.09
N HIS A 191 -15.11 14.61 19.75
CA HIS A 191 -15.65 14.18 21.04
C HIS A 191 -15.08 14.94 22.24
N ASN A 192 -13.94 15.61 22.06
CA ASN A 192 -13.26 16.41 23.08
C ASN A 192 -13.57 17.92 22.99
N ASN A 193 -14.47 18.33 22.09
CA ASN A 193 -15.03 19.69 21.92
C ASN A 193 -16.53 19.68 22.22
#